data_AF-A0A7C0YVJ7-F1
#
_entry.id   AF-A0A7C0YVJ7-F1
#
_cell.length_a   1.000
_cell.length_b   1.000
_cell.length_c   1.000
_cell.angle_alpha   90.00
_cell.angle_beta   90.00
_cell.angle_gamma   90.00
#
_symmetry.space_group_name_H-M   'P 1'
#
loop_
_entity.id
_entity.type
_entity.pdbx_description
1 polymer ?
#
loop_
_entity_poly.entity_id
_entity_poly.type
_entity_poly.pdbx_seq_one_letter_code
_entity_poly.pdbx_strand_id
1 'polypeptide(L)'
;MTARTALIVALLISVVLLFCCEPEPNGQAESDVVILFSLDEQAAFFERPFPLEFERDPDGTIALWKFPNPKRKPIIQRYIDAAEPLPDFGLNAGIFFPATEEIDGDSLPTLAESLMDDASAFVVNIDPSSPRYGERVPILCYVRQRSGDFTKRGLITLLPMPGYPLAPNALYAAVLTDGIRDKKGLVPEPHPDFAALRDGEERTDPPFVRAQAAFEPLWRYLDEIGFPRERVLCATVFRTQDPWKEMLAIRDYVYSHPPSYVAGSLHPVEDYPDYCFLEGRFEIPIFQRGNPPYLFEGGWIEFGESGAPVVDHYERLRFSLAIPKTRMPGDGFPILIHSHGSGGDYRTLIDRGPRGSPAGHGLAWYLAKVGIASASMDAPHHGERDPFFIRSPDLESLFFFNALNPPAMRD
;
A
#
# COMPACT_ATOMS: atom_id res chain seq x y z
N MET A 1 -57.44 61.54 0.68
CA MET A 1 -56.08 60.96 0.84
C MET A 1 -56.26 59.46 1.12
N THR A 2 -56.58 58.61 0.12
CA THR A 2 -55.77 58.02 -0.98
C THR A 2 -55.04 56.74 -0.50
N ALA A 3 -55.18 55.54 -1.07
CA ALA A 3 -55.87 55.05 -2.27
C ALA A 3 -55.86 53.48 -2.31
N ARG A 4 -56.74 52.89 -3.15
CA ARG A 4 -56.61 51.61 -3.92
C ARG A 4 -56.85 50.26 -3.18
N THR A 5 -57.63 49.27 -3.66
CA THR A 5 -58.52 49.06 -4.83
C THR A 5 -59.36 47.80 -4.57
N ALA A 6 -60.58 47.73 -5.11
CA ALA A 6 -61.51 46.60 -5.03
C ALA A 6 -61.66 45.87 -6.39
N LEU A 7 -62.12 44.61 -6.31
CA LEU A 7 -63.04 43.88 -7.21
C LEU A 7 -62.57 43.22 -8.53
N ILE A 8 -63.17 42.04 -8.80
CA ILE A 8 -63.51 41.30 -10.05
C ILE A 8 -63.06 39.83 -9.93
N VAL A 9 -63.95 38.85 -9.63
CA VAL A 9 -64.98 38.17 -10.45
C VAL A 9 -64.42 37.23 -11.54
N ALA A 10 -64.96 36.00 -11.51
CA ALA A 10 -64.77 34.84 -12.37
C ALA A 10 -64.62 35.08 -13.88
N LEU A 11 -63.66 34.38 -14.53
CA LEU A 11 -63.79 33.61 -15.78
C LEU A 11 -62.41 33.07 -16.20
N LEU A 12 -62.29 31.76 -16.50
CA LEU A 12 -61.31 31.16 -17.44
C LEU A 12 -61.52 29.62 -17.37
N ILE A 13 -62.50 29.08 -18.09
CA ILE A 13 -62.31 28.44 -19.40
C ILE A 13 -61.19 27.38 -19.33
N SER A 14 -61.55 26.16 -18.92
CA SER A 14 -60.75 24.97 -19.21
C SER A 14 -61.33 24.33 -20.47
N VAL A 15 -60.67 24.61 -21.60
CA VAL A 15 -60.89 23.91 -22.86
C VAL A 15 -60.37 22.48 -22.69
N VAL A 16 -61.29 21.51 -22.80
CA VAL A 16 -60.94 20.11 -23.04
C VAL A 16 -60.50 20.02 -24.50
N LEU A 17 -59.20 20.05 -24.74
CA LEU A 17 -58.59 19.64 -26.00
C LEU A 17 -57.98 18.26 -25.77
N LEU A 18 -58.64 17.25 -26.35
CA LEU A 18 -58.02 15.97 -26.64
C LEU A 18 -56.77 16.22 -27.51
N PHE A 19 -55.61 16.09 -26.91
CA PHE A 19 -54.41 15.66 -27.63
C PHE A 19 -54.07 14.27 -27.14
N CYS A 20 -54.33 13.28 -27.99
CA CYS A 20 -53.68 11.99 -27.90
C CYS A 20 -52.18 12.24 -28.00
N CYS A 21 -51.46 12.21 -26.88
CA CYS A 21 -50.04 11.89 -26.91
C CYS A 21 -49.93 10.40 -27.21
N GLU A 22 -49.38 10.09 -28.38
CA GLU A 22 -48.76 8.79 -28.60
C GLU A 22 -47.75 8.54 -27.47
N PRO A 23 -47.68 7.33 -26.89
CA PRO A 23 -46.61 7.02 -25.98
C PRO A 23 -45.29 7.09 -26.77
N GLU A 24 -44.39 7.98 -26.36
CA GLU A 24 -43.00 7.94 -26.82
C GLU A 24 -42.47 6.52 -26.62
N PRO A 25 -41.65 6.00 -27.57
CA PRO A 25 -40.99 4.72 -27.35
C PRO A 25 -40.22 4.84 -26.04
N ASN A 26 -40.50 3.91 -25.14
CA ASN A 26 -39.92 3.80 -23.81
C ASN A 26 -38.39 3.66 -23.99
N GLY A 27 -37.69 4.78 -24.09
CA GLY A 27 -36.23 4.82 -24.12
C GLY A 27 -35.79 4.16 -22.83
N GLN A 28 -35.09 3.02 -22.94
CA GLN A 28 -34.45 2.42 -21.78
C GLN A 28 -33.61 3.52 -21.13
N ALA A 29 -33.84 3.77 -19.85
CA ALA A 29 -33.04 4.74 -19.13
C ALA A 29 -31.58 4.25 -19.16
N GLU A 30 -30.73 4.93 -19.93
CA GLU A 30 -29.29 4.70 -19.96
C GLU A 30 -28.62 5.45 -18.81
N SER A 31 -27.54 4.89 -18.28
CA SER A 31 -26.76 5.59 -17.26
C SER A 31 -25.99 6.73 -17.91
N ASP A 32 -25.91 7.87 -17.21
CA ASP A 32 -25.03 8.99 -17.53
C ASP A 32 -23.64 8.84 -16.89
N VAL A 33 -23.41 7.74 -16.15
CA VAL A 33 -22.14 7.45 -15.49
C VAL A 33 -21.26 6.61 -16.41
N VAL A 34 -20.03 7.06 -16.65
CA VAL A 34 -19.02 6.35 -17.42
C VAL A 34 -17.85 6.01 -16.52
N ILE A 35 -17.38 4.76 -16.54
CA ILE A 35 -16.10 4.38 -15.92
C ILE A 35 -14.97 4.75 -16.87
N LEU A 36 -14.15 5.73 -16.50
CA LEU A 36 -13.15 6.35 -17.36
C LEU A 36 -11.96 5.42 -17.63
N PHE A 37 -11.56 5.34 -18.90
CA PHE A 37 -10.42 4.58 -19.42
C PHE A 37 -9.93 5.25 -20.71
N SER A 38 -9.62 6.54 -20.68
CA SER A 38 -9.14 7.22 -21.88
C SER A 38 -7.76 6.71 -22.26
N LEU A 39 -7.53 6.38 -23.54
CA LEU A 39 -6.21 6.09 -24.11
C LEU A 39 -5.53 7.32 -24.73
N ASP A 40 -6.18 8.49 -24.67
CA ASP A 40 -5.62 9.75 -25.17
C ASP A 40 -4.32 10.09 -24.40
N GLU A 41 -3.20 10.25 -25.10
CA GLU A 41 -1.92 10.59 -24.49
C GLU A 41 -1.94 11.95 -23.76
N GLN A 42 -2.92 12.82 -24.01
CA GLN A 42 -3.13 14.09 -23.32
C GLN A 42 -4.08 13.99 -22.12
N ALA A 43 -4.73 12.84 -21.88
CA ALA A 43 -5.66 12.70 -20.76
C ALA A 43 -4.97 12.92 -19.41
N ALA A 44 -5.70 13.49 -18.44
CA ALA A 44 -5.20 13.67 -17.08
C ALA A 44 -5.10 12.32 -16.35
N PHE A 45 -4.36 12.28 -15.23
CA PHE A 45 -4.09 11.04 -14.49
C PHE A 45 -5.34 10.23 -14.14
N PHE A 46 -6.36 10.89 -13.57
CA PHE A 46 -7.66 10.26 -13.26
C PHE A 46 -8.69 10.42 -14.39
N GLU A 47 -8.25 10.21 -15.63
CA GLU A 47 -9.12 9.91 -16.80
C GLU A 47 -8.98 8.43 -17.22
N ARG A 48 -8.23 7.63 -16.44
CA ARG A 48 -8.07 6.18 -16.59
C ARG A 48 -7.75 5.54 -15.22
N PRO A 49 -7.85 4.22 -15.08
CA PRO A 49 -7.51 3.54 -13.84
C PRO A 49 -6.03 3.69 -13.46
N PHE A 50 -5.71 3.43 -12.20
CA PHE A 50 -4.33 3.28 -11.73
C PHE A 50 -4.28 2.15 -10.70
N PRO A 51 -3.28 1.26 -10.68
CA PRO A 51 -2.12 1.17 -11.59
C PRO A 51 -2.51 0.78 -13.02
N LEU A 52 -1.58 0.84 -13.99
CA LEU A 52 -1.74 0.33 -15.36
C LEU A 52 -0.39 -0.12 -15.94
N GLU A 53 -0.30 -1.37 -16.36
CA GLU A 53 0.94 -2.00 -16.88
C GLU A 53 1.46 -1.35 -18.17
N PHE A 54 0.57 -0.81 -19.00
CA PHE A 54 0.95 -0.18 -20.27
C PHE A 54 1.33 1.31 -20.13
N GLU A 55 1.12 1.90 -18.94
CA GLU A 55 1.50 3.27 -18.60
C GLU A 55 2.84 3.26 -17.85
N ARG A 56 3.91 3.02 -18.61
CA ARG A 56 5.29 3.00 -18.12
C ARG A 56 6.12 4.05 -18.85
N ASP A 57 7.11 4.57 -18.15
CA ASP A 57 8.13 5.42 -18.77
C ASP A 57 9.01 4.60 -19.73
N PRO A 58 9.77 5.23 -20.65
CA PRO A 58 10.57 4.51 -21.65
C PRO A 58 11.63 3.56 -21.08
N ASP A 59 12.05 3.75 -19.83
CA ASP A 59 12.97 2.87 -19.09
C ASP A 59 12.25 1.75 -18.33
N GLY A 60 10.91 1.68 -18.42
CA GLY A 60 10.06 0.65 -17.86
C GLY A 60 9.53 0.95 -16.46
N THR A 61 9.87 2.09 -15.85
CA THR A 61 9.39 2.45 -14.51
C THR A 61 7.96 3.00 -14.53
N ILE A 62 7.41 3.25 -13.35
CA ILE A 62 6.04 3.74 -13.19
C ILE A 62 5.94 5.21 -13.62
N ALA A 63 5.07 5.50 -14.59
CA ALA A 63 4.82 6.87 -15.03
C ALA A 63 3.87 7.62 -14.07
N LEU A 64 4.40 8.57 -13.28
CA LEU A 64 3.61 9.41 -12.35
C LEU A 64 3.64 10.91 -12.68
N TRP A 65 4.26 11.32 -13.78
CA TRP A 65 4.43 12.75 -14.13
C TRP A 65 3.11 13.53 -14.29
N LYS A 66 1.99 12.84 -14.54
CA LYS A 66 0.63 13.44 -14.60
C LYS A 66 -0.09 13.47 -13.24
N PHE A 67 0.47 12.84 -12.21
CA PHE A 67 -0.17 12.74 -10.90
C PHE A 67 -0.54 14.14 -10.37
N PRO A 68 -1.75 14.34 -9.84
CA PRO A 68 -2.22 15.68 -9.49
C PRO A 68 -1.39 16.30 -8.37
N ASN A 69 -0.78 17.45 -8.65
CA ASN A 69 -0.20 18.35 -7.65
C ASN A 69 -0.62 19.82 -7.91
N PRO A 70 -1.94 20.14 -7.91
CA PRO A 70 -2.45 21.43 -8.39
C PRO A 70 -1.96 22.62 -7.57
N LYS A 71 -1.69 22.41 -6.28
CA LYS A 71 -1.15 23.42 -5.35
C LYS A 71 0.37 23.47 -5.33
N ARG A 72 1.06 22.73 -6.22
CA ARG A 72 2.53 22.64 -6.34
C ARG A 72 3.20 22.44 -4.99
N LYS A 73 2.67 21.52 -4.18
CA LYS A 73 3.18 21.23 -2.85
C LYS A 73 4.52 20.48 -2.98
N PRO A 74 5.63 21.00 -2.43
CA PRO A 74 6.94 20.34 -2.56
C PRO A 74 6.96 18.92 -2.00
N ILE A 75 6.25 18.68 -0.89
CA ILE A 75 6.16 17.35 -0.29
C ILE A 75 5.52 16.34 -1.26
N ILE A 76 4.46 16.72 -1.96
CA ILE A 76 3.80 15.84 -2.94
C ILE A 76 4.75 15.52 -4.09
N GLN A 77 5.50 16.53 -4.57
CA GLN A 77 6.50 16.30 -5.62
C GLN A 77 7.57 15.31 -5.17
N ARG A 78 8.05 15.40 -3.93
CA ARG A 78 9.01 14.42 -3.38
C ARG A 78 8.51 12.99 -3.39
N TYR A 79 7.21 12.77 -3.10
CA TYR A 79 6.64 11.42 -3.16
C TYR A 79 6.51 10.92 -4.61
N ILE A 80 6.17 11.80 -5.56
CA ILE A 80 6.15 11.47 -6.99
C ILE A 80 7.56 11.10 -7.44
N ASP A 81 8.54 11.96 -7.21
CA ASP A 81 9.94 11.77 -7.62
C ASP A 81 10.57 10.49 -7.01
N ALA A 82 10.13 10.08 -5.82
CA ALA A 82 10.62 8.86 -5.16
C ALA A 82 9.91 7.58 -5.63
N ALA A 83 8.69 7.70 -6.15
CA ALA A 83 7.89 6.58 -6.65
C ALA A 83 8.10 6.32 -8.15
N GLU A 84 8.39 7.34 -8.95
CA GLU A 84 8.68 7.21 -10.39
C GLU A 84 9.79 6.20 -10.72
N PRO A 85 10.90 6.10 -9.97
CA PRO A 85 11.95 5.13 -10.27
C PRO A 85 11.61 3.68 -9.89
N LEU A 86 10.45 3.44 -9.26
CA LEU A 86 10.06 2.10 -8.86
C LEU A 86 9.76 1.25 -10.10
N PRO A 87 10.21 -0.01 -10.14
CA PRO A 87 9.99 -0.86 -11.30
C PRO A 87 8.54 -1.33 -11.42
N ASP A 88 7.81 -1.48 -10.31
CA ASP A 88 6.50 -2.13 -10.29
C ASP A 88 5.62 -1.66 -9.11
N PHE A 89 4.35 -2.04 -9.11
CA PHE A 89 3.32 -1.51 -8.22
C PHE A 89 3.24 -2.23 -6.87
N GLY A 90 2.81 -1.51 -5.83
CA GLY A 90 2.77 -2.02 -4.45
C GLY A 90 1.84 -3.21 -4.21
N LEU A 91 2.25 -4.14 -3.34
CA LEU A 91 1.52 -5.36 -3.00
C LEU A 91 0.25 -5.13 -2.16
N ASN A 92 0.07 -3.92 -1.62
CA ASN A 92 -1.09 -3.50 -0.83
C ASN A 92 -1.56 -2.09 -1.21
N ALA A 93 -1.19 -1.61 -2.40
CA ALA A 93 -1.57 -0.28 -2.87
C ALA A 93 -3.06 -0.24 -3.26
N GLY A 94 -3.66 0.94 -3.16
CA GLY A 94 -5.01 1.17 -3.67
C GLY A 94 -5.05 1.07 -5.19
N ILE A 95 -6.11 0.46 -5.71
CA ILE A 95 -6.41 0.33 -7.13
C ILE A 95 -7.61 1.21 -7.42
N PHE A 96 -7.47 2.14 -8.34
CA PHE A 96 -8.39 3.25 -8.54
C PHE A 96 -9.07 3.18 -9.90
N PHE A 97 -10.39 3.33 -9.93
CA PHE A 97 -11.19 3.46 -11.14
C PHE A 97 -11.96 4.78 -11.09
N PRO A 98 -11.58 5.78 -11.91
CA PRO A 98 -12.31 7.03 -11.95
C PRO A 98 -13.63 6.87 -12.72
N ALA A 99 -14.71 7.44 -12.21
CA ALA A 99 -15.99 7.55 -12.90
C ALA A 99 -16.33 9.04 -13.14
N THR A 100 -17.18 9.32 -14.13
CA THR A 100 -17.66 10.70 -14.39
C THR A 100 -18.53 11.24 -13.25
N GLU A 101 -19.26 10.35 -12.59
CA GLU A 101 -20.26 10.66 -11.57
C GLU A 101 -20.25 9.61 -10.44
N GLU A 102 -21.13 9.76 -9.45
CA GLU A 102 -21.14 8.90 -8.27
C GLU A 102 -21.70 7.50 -8.54
N ILE A 103 -20.97 6.49 -8.10
CA ILE A 103 -21.36 5.08 -8.09
C ILE A 103 -22.06 4.75 -6.78
N ASP A 104 -23.02 3.84 -6.83
CA ASP A 104 -23.68 3.36 -5.63
C ASP A 104 -22.76 2.40 -4.86
N GLY A 105 -22.22 2.86 -3.74
CA GLY A 105 -21.30 2.09 -2.91
C GLY A 105 -21.89 0.78 -2.38
N ASP A 106 -23.22 0.69 -2.23
CA ASP A 106 -23.90 -0.53 -1.78
C ASP A 106 -23.94 -1.62 -2.87
N SER A 107 -23.65 -1.27 -4.13
CA SER A 107 -23.48 -2.24 -5.22
C SER A 107 -22.07 -2.83 -5.31
N LEU A 108 -21.11 -2.28 -4.57
CA LEU A 108 -19.75 -2.83 -4.49
C LEU A 108 -19.72 -4.01 -3.52
N PRO A 109 -18.85 -5.00 -3.75
CA PRO A 109 -18.86 -6.21 -2.93
C PRO A 109 -18.25 -5.92 -1.56
N THR A 110 -18.80 -6.60 -0.56
CA THR A 110 -18.11 -6.81 0.72
C THR A 110 -16.84 -7.65 0.51
N LEU A 111 -16.00 -7.70 1.56
CA LEU A 111 -14.77 -8.51 1.56
C LEU A 111 -15.01 -9.96 1.11
N ALA A 112 -16.06 -10.59 1.63
CA ALA A 112 -16.40 -11.97 1.29
C ALA A 112 -16.98 -12.10 -0.12
N GLU A 113 -17.86 -11.18 -0.53
CA GLU A 113 -18.46 -11.17 -1.86
C GLU A 113 -17.42 -10.97 -2.97
N SER A 114 -16.32 -10.26 -2.70
CA SER A 114 -15.25 -10.05 -3.69
C SER A 114 -14.56 -11.35 -4.15
N LEU A 115 -14.71 -12.42 -3.37
CA LEU A 115 -14.16 -13.75 -3.67
C LEU A 115 -15.14 -14.64 -4.46
N MET A 116 -16.41 -14.22 -4.61
CA MET A 116 -17.47 -15.02 -5.24
C MET A 116 -17.50 -14.84 -6.75
N ASP A 117 -17.87 -15.87 -7.52
CA ASP A 117 -17.84 -15.83 -8.98
C ASP A 117 -18.62 -14.66 -9.61
N ASP A 118 -19.70 -14.22 -8.95
CA ASP A 118 -20.59 -13.13 -9.35
C ASP A 118 -20.25 -11.75 -8.77
N ALA A 119 -19.09 -11.60 -8.12
CA ALA A 119 -18.63 -10.34 -7.53
C ALA A 119 -18.75 -9.14 -8.49
N SER A 120 -19.30 -8.03 -7.99
CA SER A 120 -19.39 -6.78 -8.76
C SER A 120 -18.03 -6.10 -8.97
N ALA A 121 -17.03 -6.45 -8.15
CA ALA A 121 -15.63 -6.10 -8.34
C ALA A 121 -14.72 -7.19 -7.74
N PHE A 122 -13.58 -7.48 -8.38
CA PHE A 122 -12.61 -8.44 -7.83
C PHE A 122 -11.18 -8.12 -8.27
N VAL A 123 -10.21 -8.60 -7.48
CA VAL A 123 -8.79 -8.60 -7.83
C VAL A 123 -8.32 -10.04 -7.92
N VAL A 124 -7.59 -10.39 -8.98
CA VAL A 124 -7.18 -11.78 -9.25
C VAL A 124 -5.77 -11.83 -9.82
N ASN A 125 -5.02 -12.85 -9.40
CA ASN A 125 -3.70 -13.13 -9.97
C ASN A 125 -3.87 -13.78 -11.34
N ILE A 126 -3.33 -13.16 -12.37
CA ILE A 126 -3.42 -13.62 -13.76
C ILE A 126 -2.06 -14.00 -14.34
N ASP A 127 -1.05 -14.19 -13.49
CA ASP A 127 0.28 -14.61 -13.89
C ASP A 127 0.38 -16.15 -13.89
N PRO A 128 0.48 -16.80 -15.07
CA PRO A 128 0.52 -18.28 -15.13
C PRO A 128 1.76 -18.88 -14.48
N SER A 129 2.80 -18.09 -14.24
CA SER A 129 4.01 -18.53 -13.53
C SER A 129 3.88 -18.42 -12.02
N SER A 130 2.87 -17.71 -11.52
CA SER A 130 2.66 -17.52 -10.09
C SER A 130 2.03 -18.76 -9.46
N PRO A 131 2.49 -19.21 -8.27
CA PRO A 131 1.83 -20.28 -7.53
C PRO A 131 0.42 -19.89 -7.05
N ARG A 132 0.05 -18.61 -7.17
CA ARG A 132 -1.26 -18.05 -6.81
C ARG A 132 -2.12 -17.77 -8.05
N TYR A 133 -1.77 -18.29 -9.24
CA TYR A 133 -2.56 -18.10 -10.46
C TYR A 133 -4.05 -18.44 -10.26
N GLY A 134 -4.93 -17.54 -10.69
CA GLY A 134 -6.39 -17.67 -10.53
C GLY A 134 -6.91 -17.37 -9.12
N GLU A 135 -6.04 -17.10 -8.14
CA GLU A 135 -6.48 -16.76 -6.79
C GLU A 135 -7.07 -15.35 -6.75
N ARG A 136 -8.34 -15.23 -6.34
CA ARG A 136 -8.97 -13.95 -5.99
C ARG A 136 -8.50 -13.46 -4.63
N VAL A 137 -8.30 -12.16 -4.54
CA VAL A 137 -7.79 -11.48 -3.34
C VAL A 137 -8.96 -10.77 -2.65
N PRO A 138 -9.12 -10.92 -1.33
CA PRO A 138 -10.16 -10.21 -0.60
C PRO A 138 -9.86 -8.71 -0.61
N ILE A 139 -10.84 -7.91 -1.05
CA ILE A 139 -10.69 -6.46 -1.19
C ILE A 139 -11.70 -5.68 -0.36
N LEU A 140 -11.28 -4.51 0.10
CA LEU A 140 -12.14 -3.46 0.63
C LEU A 140 -12.45 -2.47 -0.49
N CYS A 141 -13.72 -2.11 -0.65
CA CYS A 141 -14.19 -1.23 -1.70
C CYS A 141 -14.66 0.11 -1.12
N TYR A 142 -14.26 1.21 -1.75
CA TYR A 142 -14.65 2.56 -1.34
C TYR A 142 -15.02 3.40 -2.56
N VAL A 143 -16.07 4.23 -2.45
CA VAL A 143 -16.39 5.26 -3.45
C VAL A 143 -16.17 6.63 -2.86
N ARG A 144 -15.44 7.48 -3.59
CA ARG A 144 -15.23 8.87 -3.18
C ARG A 144 -16.49 9.70 -3.42
N GLN A 145 -17.14 10.12 -2.34
CA GLN A 145 -18.36 10.95 -2.41
C GLN A 145 -18.10 12.43 -2.74
N ARG A 146 -16.87 12.92 -2.57
CA ARG A 146 -16.51 14.33 -2.78
C ARG A 146 -15.14 14.48 -3.42
N SER A 147 -15.05 15.36 -4.42
CA SER A 147 -13.78 15.76 -5.00
C SER A 147 -12.91 16.46 -3.95
N GLY A 148 -11.62 16.15 -3.96
CA GLY A 148 -10.57 16.85 -3.21
C GLY A 148 -9.45 17.30 -4.14
N ASP A 149 -8.37 17.80 -3.55
CA ASP A 149 -7.21 18.29 -4.33
C ASP A 149 -6.51 17.19 -5.15
N PHE A 150 -6.66 15.93 -4.77
CA PHE A 150 -5.93 14.79 -5.33
C PHE A 150 -6.82 13.68 -5.90
N THR A 151 -8.11 13.70 -5.61
CA THR A 151 -9.05 12.65 -6.03
C THR A 151 -10.38 13.29 -6.45
N LYS A 152 -11.06 12.68 -7.42
CA LYS A 152 -12.35 13.17 -7.91
C LYS A 152 -13.51 12.44 -7.22
N ARG A 153 -14.69 13.06 -7.16
CA ARG A 153 -15.94 12.37 -6.87
C ARG A 153 -16.14 11.22 -7.88
N GLY A 154 -16.70 10.09 -7.44
CA GLY A 154 -16.90 8.92 -8.28
C GLY A 154 -15.69 7.99 -8.38
N LEU A 155 -14.54 8.34 -7.78
CA LEU A 155 -13.38 7.46 -7.73
C LEU A 155 -13.68 6.21 -6.89
N ILE A 156 -13.78 5.05 -7.55
CA ILE A 156 -13.84 3.75 -6.89
C ILE A 156 -12.42 3.34 -6.52
N THR A 157 -12.23 2.86 -5.29
CA THR A 157 -10.96 2.32 -4.79
C THR A 157 -11.17 0.89 -4.35
N LEU A 158 -10.40 -0.04 -4.91
CA LEU A 158 -10.26 -1.41 -4.44
C LEU A 158 -8.94 -1.51 -3.68
N LEU A 159 -8.99 -1.94 -2.42
CA LEU A 159 -7.82 -2.07 -1.57
C LEU A 159 -7.67 -3.53 -1.15
N PRO A 160 -6.59 -4.24 -1.54
CA PRO A 160 -6.27 -5.54 -0.97
C PRO A 160 -6.31 -5.49 0.57
N MET A 161 -6.94 -6.49 1.20
CA MET A 161 -7.13 -6.50 2.65
C MET A 161 -5.79 -6.31 3.39
N PRO A 162 -5.66 -5.31 4.29
CA PRO A 162 -4.46 -5.14 5.08
C PRO A 162 -4.08 -6.43 5.82
N GLY A 163 -2.84 -6.89 5.63
CA GLY A 163 -2.34 -8.17 6.14
C GLY A 163 -2.46 -9.35 5.16
N TYR A 164 -3.05 -9.15 3.98
CA TYR A 164 -3.13 -10.13 2.90
C TYR A 164 -2.52 -9.56 1.59
N PRO A 165 -1.19 -9.40 1.51
CA PRO A 165 -0.54 -8.83 0.34
C PRO A 165 -0.74 -9.67 -0.92
N LEU A 166 -0.76 -8.97 -2.06
CA LEU A 166 -0.58 -9.59 -3.37
C LEU A 166 0.75 -10.35 -3.43
N ALA A 167 0.85 -11.37 -4.28
CA ALA A 167 2.11 -12.06 -4.53
C ALA A 167 3.14 -11.06 -5.11
N PRO A 168 4.42 -11.11 -4.70
CA PRO A 168 5.45 -10.32 -5.35
C PRO A 168 5.75 -10.81 -6.76
N ASN A 169 6.24 -9.90 -7.61
CA ASN A 169 6.62 -10.18 -8.99
C ASN A 169 5.56 -10.96 -9.78
N ALA A 170 4.30 -10.59 -9.62
CA ALA A 170 3.19 -11.27 -10.26
C ALA A 170 2.27 -10.27 -10.97
N LEU A 171 1.72 -10.70 -12.10
CA LEU A 171 0.69 -9.98 -12.83
C LEU A 171 -0.68 -10.16 -12.18
N TYR A 172 -1.34 -9.06 -11.88
CA TYR A 172 -2.69 -9.01 -11.34
C TYR A 172 -3.62 -8.24 -12.28
N ALA A 173 -4.90 -8.60 -12.22
CA ALA A 173 -5.97 -7.78 -12.75
C ALA A 173 -6.95 -7.38 -11.65
N ALA A 174 -7.44 -6.16 -11.73
CA ALA A 174 -8.62 -5.72 -10.99
C ALA A 174 -9.74 -5.46 -11.98
N VAL A 175 -10.93 -5.97 -11.69
CA VAL A 175 -12.05 -6.00 -12.63
C VAL A 175 -13.28 -5.40 -11.95
N LEU A 176 -13.92 -4.46 -12.64
CA LEU A 176 -15.26 -3.99 -12.35
C LEU A 176 -16.24 -4.63 -13.34
N THR A 177 -17.34 -5.18 -12.83
CA THR A 177 -18.32 -5.89 -13.66
C THR A 177 -19.62 -5.11 -13.81
N ASP A 178 -20.50 -5.59 -14.68
CA ASP A 178 -21.89 -5.18 -14.82
C ASP A 178 -22.75 -5.36 -13.56
N GLY A 179 -22.18 -5.85 -12.45
CA GLY A 179 -22.81 -5.90 -11.13
C GLY A 179 -22.83 -4.55 -10.38
N ILE A 180 -21.98 -3.60 -10.75
CA ILE A 180 -22.00 -2.26 -10.13
C ILE A 180 -23.20 -1.44 -10.60
N ARG A 181 -23.64 -0.48 -9.79
CA ARG A 181 -24.78 0.40 -10.08
C ARG A 181 -24.41 1.86 -9.87
N ASP A 182 -25.00 2.76 -10.65
CA ASP A 182 -25.03 4.18 -10.35
C ASP A 182 -26.08 4.51 -9.27
N LYS A 183 -26.17 5.78 -8.86
CA LYS A 183 -27.17 6.25 -7.88
C LYS A 183 -28.63 6.20 -8.37
N LYS A 184 -28.87 5.91 -9.65
CA LYS A 184 -30.20 5.68 -10.24
C LYS A 184 -30.55 4.18 -10.32
N GLY A 185 -29.62 3.29 -9.92
CA GLY A 185 -29.79 1.84 -10.01
C GLY A 185 -29.53 1.28 -11.40
N LEU A 186 -28.89 2.04 -12.30
CA LEU A 186 -28.53 1.63 -13.65
C LEU A 186 -27.09 1.13 -13.69
N VAL A 187 -26.76 0.33 -14.71
CA VAL A 187 -25.38 -0.11 -14.96
C VAL A 187 -24.61 1.06 -15.59
N PRO A 188 -23.46 1.49 -15.05
CA PRO A 188 -22.62 2.50 -15.69
C PRO A 188 -22.10 2.01 -17.04
N GLU A 189 -21.85 2.94 -17.96
CA GLU A 189 -21.31 2.64 -19.27
C GLU A 189 -19.77 2.46 -19.23
N PRO A 190 -19.21 1.53 -20.02
CA PRO A 190 -17.77 1.46 -20.22
C PRO A 190 -17.28 2.65 -21.07
N HIS A 191 -16.08 3.15 -20.81
CA HIS A 191 -15.47 4.13 -21.71
C HIS A 191 -15.21 3.51 -23.11
N PRO A 192 -15.43 4.23 -24.22
CA PRO A 192 -15.30 3.68 -25.58
C PRO A 192 -13.96 3.00 -25.88
N ASP A 193 -12.84 3.58 -25.41
CA ASP A 193 -11.52 2.96 -25.59
C ASP A 193 -11.41 1.60 -24.87
N PHE A 194 -12.04 1.45 -23.70
CA PHE A 194 -12.06 0.16 -22.99
C PHE A 194 -12.99 -0.84 -23.67
N ALA A 195 -14.16 -0.40 -24.13
CA ALA A 195 -15.09 -1.23 -24.90
C ALA A 195 -14.39 -1.80 -26.15
N ALA A 196 -13.68 -0.95 -26.91
CA ALA A 196 -12.90 -1.38 -28.07
C ALA A 196 -11.82 -2.44 -27.72
N LEU A 197 -11.13 -2.31 -26.58
CA LEU A 197 -10.17 -3.31 -26.09
C LEU A 197 -10.84 -4.63 -25.69
N ARG A 198 -11.96 -4.56 -24.97
CA ARG A 198 -12.73 -5.71 -24.49
C ARG A 198 -13.31 -6.50 -25.67
N ASP A 199 -13.82 -5.79 -26.67
CA ASP A 199 -14.54 -6.34 -27.82
C ASP A 199 -13.59 -6.77 -28.95
N GLY A 200 -12.28 -6.59 -28.76
CA GLY A 200 -11.25 -7.06 -29.69
C GLY A 200 -11.17 -6.26 -30.99
N GLU A 201 -11.49 -4.96 -30.95
CA GLU A 201 -11.32 -4.10 -32.11
C GLU A 201 -9.86 -4.01 -32.53
N GLU A 202 -9.62 -3.99 -33.84
CA GLU A 202 -8.29 -3.77 -34.41
C GLU A 202 -8.04 -2.27 -34.60
N ARG A 203 -7.17 -1.69 -33.78
CA ARG A 203 -6.65 -0.33 -33.96
C ARG A 203 -5.12 -0.34 -33.99
N THR A 204 -4.55 0.55 -34.80
CA THR A 204 -3.10 0.63 -35.01
C THR A 204 -2.43 1.78 -34.28
N ASP A 205 -3.18 2.60 -33.52
CA ASP A 205 -2.57 3.69 -32.76
C ASP A 205 -1.72 3.14 -31.60
N PRO A 206 -0.53 3.72 -31.34
CA PRO A 206 0.41 3.14 -30.37
C PRO A 206 -0.15 2.95 -28.94
N PRO A 207 -0.94 3.88 -28.36
CA PRO A 207 -1.56 3.66 -27.04
C PRO A 207 -2.46 2.43 -27.00
N PHE A 208 -3.31 2.25 -28.02
CA PHE A 208 -4.17 1.09 -28.11
C PHE A 208 -3.40 -0.22 -28.24
N VAL A 209 -2.36 -0.27 -29.08
CA VAL A 209 -1.53 -1.49 -29.24
C VAL A 209 -0.84 -1.87 -27.93
N ARG A 210 -0.32 -0.89 -27.17
CA ARG A 210 0.27 -1.15 -25.84
C ARG A 210 -0.77 -1.69 -24.87
N ALA A 211 -1.95 -1.07 -24.82
CA ALA A 211 -3.04 -1.50 -23.94
C ALA A 211 -3.55 -2.90 -24.31
N GLN A 212 -3.70 -3.20 -25.60
CA GLN A 212 -4.11 -4.52 -26.09
C GLN A 212 -3.12 -5.60 -25.63
N ALA A 213 -1.81 -5.38 -25.80
CA ALA A 213 -0.80 -6.32 -25.34
C ALA A 213 -0.80 -6.52 -23.82
N ALA A 214 -1.03 -5.46 -23.03
CA ALA A 214 -1.09 -5.53 -21.58
C ALA A 214 -2.34 -6.26 -21.05
N PHE A 215 -3.47 -6.19 -21.76
CA PHE A 215 -4.73 -6.82 -21.35
C PHE A 215 -4.91 -8.25 -21.84
N GLU A 216 -4.13 -8.70 -22.82
CA GLU A 216 -4.17 -10.07 -23.34
C GLU A 216 -4.11 -11.16 -22.24
N PRO A 217 -3.26 -11.06 -21.20
CA PRO A 217 -3.25 -12.06 -20.13
C PRO A 217 -4.56 -12.13 -19.33
N LEU A 218 -5.25 -10.99 -19.13
CA LEU A 218 -6.56 -10.96 -18.49
C LEU A 218 -7.59 -11.67 -19.37
N TRP A 219 -7.62 -11.37 -20.67
CA TRP A 219 -8.56 -11.98 -21.60
C TRP A 219 -8.40 -13.48 -21.70
N ARG A 220 -7.16 -13.97 -21.82
CA ARG A 220 -6.89 -15.41 -21.78
C ARG A 220 -7.36 -16.06 -20.48
N TYR A 221 -7.13 -15.40 -19.34
CA TYR A 221 -7.59 -15.91 -18.04
C TYR A 221 -9.12 -15.97 -17.97
N LEU A 222 -9.84 -14.92 -18.38
CA LEU A 222 -11.30 -14.90 -18.36
C LEU A 222 -11.89 -15.96 -19.29
N ASP A 223 -11.33 -16.14 -20.49
CA ASP A 223 -11.75 -17.18 -21.42
C ASP A 223 -11.52 -18.58 -20.84
N GLU A 224 -10.40 -18.81 -20.16
CA GLU A 224 -10.06 -20.09 -19.51
C GLU A 224 -11.10 -20.49 -18.46
N ILE A 225 -11.56 -19.52 -17.65
CA ILE A 225 -12.57 -19.75 -16.61
C ILE A 225 -14.01 -19.64 -17.13
N GLY A 226 -14.21 -19.30 -18.40
CA GLY A 226 -15.52 -19.10 -19.01
C GLY A 226 -16.27 -17.87 -18.49
N PHE A 227 -15.56 -16.83 -18.04
CA PHE A 227 -16.16 -15.57 -17.61
C PHE A 227 -16.46 -14.68 -18.83
N PRO A 228 -17.73 -14.27 -19.06
CA PRO A 228 -18.08 -13.51 -20.26
C PRO A 228 -17.42 -12.12 -20.26
N ARG A 229 -16.70 -11.79 -21.33
CA ARG A 229 -15.98 -10.51 -21.45
C ARG A 229 -16.94 -9.32 -21.39
N GLU A 230 -18.15 -9.47 -21.92
CA GLU A 230 -19.18 -8.42 -21.97
C GLU A 230 -19.62 -7.95 -20.58
N ARG A 231 -19.44 -8.81 -19.56
CA ARG A 231 -19.71 -8.45 -18.17
C ARG A 231 -18.65 -7.56 -17.57
N VAL A 232 -17.49 -7.38 -18.22
CA VAL A 232 -16.43 -6.49 -17.75
C VAL A 232 -16.72 -5.07 -18.20
N LEU A 233 -16.96 -4.17 -17.24
CA LEU A 233 -17.18 -2.74 -17.50
C LEU A 233 -15.86 -1.96 -17.59
N CYS A 234 -14.89 -2.31 -16.75
CA CYS A 234 -13.56 -1.72 -16.75
C CYS A 234 -12.61 -2.65 -16.01
N ALA A 235 -11.33 -2.62 -16.36
CA ALA A 235 -10.31 -3.36 -15.64
C ALA A 235 -8.98 -2.61 -15.64
N THR A 236 -8.11 -2.98 -14.72
CA THR A 236 -6.67 -2.67 -14.79
C THR A 236 -5.87 -3.97 -14.74
N VAL A 237 -4.75 -3.99 -15.44
CA VAL A 237 -3.71 -5.02 -15.35
C VAL A 237 -2.43 -4.36 -14.87
N PHE A 238 -1.72 -4.97 -13.92
CA PHE A 238 -0.51 -4.42 -13.34
C PHE A 238 0.39 -5.51 -12.73
N ARG A 239 1.71 -5.31 -12.78
CA ARG A 239 2.69 -6.16 -12.10
C ARG A 239 3.06 -5.62 -10.73
N THR A 240 3.17 -6.52 -9.75
CA THR A 240 3.61 -6.20 -8.40
C THR A 240 5.14 -6.24 -8.26
N GLN A 241 5.69 -5.37 -7.41
CA GLN A 241 7.13 -5.38 -7.07
C GLN A 241 7.57 -6.65 -6.32
N ASP A 242 8.89 -6.83 -6.18
CA ASP A 242 9.52 -7.85 -5.33
C ASP A 242 10.29 -7.21 -4.16
N PRO A 243 9.60 -6.84 -3.06
CA PRO A 243 10.26 -6.24 -1.89
C PRO A 243 11.16 -7.24 -1.14
N TRP A 244 11.11 -8.54 -1.46
CA TRP A 244 11.96 -9.52 -0.79
C TRP A 244 13.34 -9.58 -1.39
N LYS A 245 13.50 -9.31 -2.69
CA LYS A 245 14.79 -9.38 -3.38
C LYS A 245 15.90 -8.62 -2.64
N GLU A 246 15.64 -7.36 -2.32
CA GLU A 246 16.59 -6.47 -1.64
C GLU A 246 16.84 -6.90 -0.18
N MET A 247 15.79 -7.25 0.56
CA MET A 247 15.91 -7.74 1.94
C MET A 247 16.66 -9.06 2.04
N LEU A 248 16.48 -9.98 1.07
CA LEU A 248 17.21 -11.24 1.01
C LEU A 248 18.68 -11.01 0.68
N ALA A 249 19.00 -10.07 -0.23
CA ALA A 249 20.38 -9.69 -0.51
C ALA A 249 21.08 -9.10 0.73
N ILE A 250 20.39 -8.27 1.52
CA ILE A 250 20.88 -7.77 2.81
C ILE A 250 21.11 -8.90 3.81
N ARG A 251 20.15 -9.82 3.96
CA ARG A 251 20.30 -10.99 4.83
C ARG A 251 21.53 -11.82 4.45
N ASP A 252 21.69 -12.12 3.16
CA ASP A 252 22.77 -12.97 2.66
C ASP A 252 24.14 -12.29 2.84
N TYR A 253 24.20 -10.96 2.70
CA TYR A 253 25.38 -10.17 3.05
C TYR A 253 25.72 -10.33 4.53
N VAL A 254 24.76 -10.13 5.44
CA VAL A 254 24.99 -10.21 6.89
C VAL A 254 25.38 -11.62 7.33
N TYR A 255 24.81 -12.67 6.73
CA TYR A 255 25.19 -14.05 7.02
C TYR A 255 26.59 -14.42 6.52
N SER A 256 27.03 -13.84 5.41
CA SER A 256 28.40 -14.02 4.92
C SER A 256 29.44 -13.15 5.64
N HIS A 257 28.99 -12.09 6.32
CA HIS A 257 29.83 -11.14 7.08
C HIS A 257 29.30 -11.00 8.52
N PRO A 258 29.46 -12.06 9.35
CA PRO A 258 28.89 -12.05 10.69
C PRO A 258 29.39 -10.84 11.51
N PRO A 259 28.52 -10.22 12.31
CA PRO A 259 28.88 -9.07 13.14
C PRO A 259 30.11 -9.34 14.01
N SER A 260 31.00 -8.35 14.09
CA SER A 260 32.22 -8.46 14.90
C SER A 260 31.94 -8.07 16.34
N TYR A 261 32.16 -9.01 17.26
CA TYR A 261 32.10 -8.72 18.69
C TYR A 261 33.24 -7.78 19.09
N VAL A 262 32.94 -6.74 19.88
CA VAL A 262 33.97 -5.83 20.39
C VAL A 262 34.66 -6.48 21.58
N ALA A 263 35.86 -7.01 21.36
CA ALA A 263 36.63 -7.73 22.36
C ALA A 263 36.81 -6.92 23.66
N GLY A 264 36.54 -7.56 24.80
CA GLY A 264 36.68 -6.94 26.13
C GLY A 264 35.53 -6.00 26.52
N SER A 265 34.49 -5.85 25.68
CA SER A 265 33.33 -5.00 26.00
C SER A 265 32.33 -5.65 26.96
N LEU A 266 32.33 -6.99 27.05
CA LEU A 266 31.34 -7.72 27.85
C LEU A 266 31.72 -7.63 29.33
N HIS A 267 30.83 -7.06 30.13
CA HIS A 267 31.02 -6.92 31.57
C HIS A 267 29.69 -7.07 32.32
N PRO A 268 29.71 -7.58 33.56
CA PRO A 268 28.52 -7.60 34.40
C PRO A 268 28.10 -6.18 34.75
N VAL A 269 26.80 -5.90 34.65
CA VAL A 269 26.19 -4.63 35.02
C VAL A 269 25.52 -4.76 36.39
N GLU A 270 24.60 -5.73 36.51
CA GLU A 270 23.81 -5.96 37.71
C GLU A 270 23.66 -7.47 37.97
N ASP A 271 23.65 -7.85 39.24
CA ASP A 271 23.44 -9.24 39.65
C ASP A 271 22.10 -9.38 40.37
N TYR A 272 21.13 -10.00 39.71
CA TYR A 272 19.79 -10.24 40.26
C TYR A 272 19.70 -11.65 40.88
N PRO A 273 18.71 -11.92 41.74
CA PRO A 273 18.57 -13.25 42.35
C PRO A 273 18.46 -14.40 41.33
N ASP A 274 17.74 -14.18 40.22
CA ASP A 274 17.42 -15.22 39.23
C ASP A 274 18.37 -15.22 38.00
N TYR A 275 19.08 -14.12 37.74
CA TYR A 275 19.95 -13.96 36.57
C TYR A 275 21.05 -12.93 36.79
N CYS A 276 22.11 -13.02 35.99
CA CYS A 276 23.12 -11.97 35.86
C CYS A 276 22.81 -11.14 34.60
N PHE A 277 22.82 -9.82 34.73
CA PHE A 277 22.72 -8.89 33.60
C PHE A 277 24.12 -8.43 33.19
N LEU A 278 24.49 -8.69 31.95
CA LEU A 278 25.71 -8.25 31.30
C LEU A 278 25.40 -7.29 30.16
N GLU A 279 26.32 -6.35 29.94
CA GLU A 279 26.31 -5.47 28.77
C GLU A 279 27.54 -5.77 27.92
N GLY A 280 27.38 -5.78 26.61
CA GLY A 280 28.48 -5.86 25.66
C GLY A 280 28.25 -5.00 24.42
N ARG A 281 29.23 -5.00 23.52
CA ARG A 281 29.16 -4.29 22.24
C ARG A 281 29.54 -5.18 21.05
N PHE A 282 28.92 -4.90 19.90
CA PHE A 282 29.20 -5.55 18.62
C PHE A 282 29.05 -4.54 17.47
N GLU A 283 29.73 -4.79 16.36
CA GLU A 283 29.69 -3.94 15.16
C GLU A 283 28.77 -4.55 14.11
N ILE A 284 27.84 -3.75 13.57
CA ILE A 284 26.97 -4.14 12.46
C ILE A 284 27.19 -3.24 11.25
N PRO A 285 27.00 -3.75 10.02
CA PRO A 285 26.92 -2.89 8.85
C PRO A 285 25.62 -2.07 8.84
N ILE A 286 25.72 -0.82 8.41
CA ILE A 286 24.59 0.04 8.06
C ILE A 286 24.60 0.24 6.54
N PHE A 287 23.43 0.04 5.92
CA PHE A 287 23.27 0.12 4.47
C PHE A 287 22.58 1.41 4.01
N GLN A 288 21.86 2.09 4.90
CA GLN A 288 21.24 3.38 4.61
C GLN A 288 22.30 4.46 4.46
N ARG A 289 22.28 5.18 3.34
CA ARG A 289 23.26 6.21 2.99
C ARG A 289 23.06 7.50 3.77
N GLY A 290 24.14 8.13 4.22
CA GLY A 290 24.10 9.46 4.85
C GLY A 290 23.88 9.42 6.37
N ASN A 291 23.39 10.51 6.94
CA ASN A 291 23.33 10.67 8.40
C ASN A 291 21.91 10.49 8.97
N PRO A 292 21.72 9.63 9.99
CA PRO A 292 20.46 9.54 10.70
C PRO A 292 20.11 10.87 11.40
N PRO A 293 18.82 11.23 11.50
CA PRO A 293 17.67 10.41 11.15
C PRO A 293 17.05 10.78 9.80
N TYR A 294 17.89 11.04 8.78
CA TYR A 294 17.45 11.10 7.37
C TYR A 294 16.23 11.99 7.10
N LEU A 295 16.08 13.09 7.83
CA LEU A 295 14.85 13.91 7.84
C LEU A 295 14.42 14.44 6.47
N PHE A 296 15.41 14.83 5.66
CA PHE A 296 15.18 15.51 4.39
C PHE A 296 16.03 14.98 3.24
N GLU A 297 17.06 14.18 3.54
CA GLU A 297 18.03 13.62 2.61
C GLU A 297 18.67 12.36 3.22
N GLY A 298 19.32 11.54 2.39
CA GLY A 298 19.89 10.26 2.80
C GLY A 298 18.82 9.18 2.98
N GLY A 299 19.21 8.08 3.61
CA GLY A 299 18.37 6.99 4.06
C GLY A 299 18.02 5.92 3.03
N TRP A 300 18.30 6.15 1.74
CA TRP A 300 18.16 5.10 0.73
C TRP A 300 19.26 4.03 0.88
N ILE A 301 18.96 2.82 0.42
CA ILE A 301 19.91 1.72 0.34
C ILE A 301 20.43 1.61 -1.09
N GLU A 302 21.75 1.47 -1.23
CA GLU A 302 22.40 1.32 -2.53
C GLU A 302 22.77 -0.15 -2.76
N PHE A 303 22.53 -0.64 -3.97
CA PHE A 303 22.94 -1.97 -4.42
C PHE A 303 23.95 -1.83 -5.55
N GLY A 304 25.07 -2.56 -5.47
CA GLY A 304 26.08 -2.59 -6.52
C GLY A 304 25.60 -3.36 -7.76
N GLU A 305 26.41 -3.35 -8.83
CA GLU A 305 26.08 -4.03 -10.10
C GLU A 305 25.78 -5.54 -9.94
N SER A 306 26.35 -6.19 -8.93
CA SER A 306 26.10 -7.59 -8.61
C SER A 306 24.81 -7.85 -7.83
N GLY A 307 24.05 -6.81 -7.47
CA GLY A 307 22.88 -6.87 -6.59
C GLY A 307 23.22 -7.02 -5.10
N ALA A 308 24.51 -6.95 -4.73
CA ALA A 308 24.91 -6.93 -3.32
C ALA A 308 24.67 -5.54 -2.72
N PRO A 309 24.18 -5.45 -1.46
CA PRO A 309 24.02 -4.16 -0.80
C PRO A 309 25.40 -3.52 -0.56
N VAL A 310 25.47 -2.21 -0.71
CA VAL A 310 26.67 -1.43 -0.44
C VAL A 310 26.63 -0.98 1.01
N VAL A 311 27.64 -1.38 1.79
CA VAL A 311 27.77 -0.89 3.18
C VAL A 311 28.15 0.59 3.15
N ASP A 312 27.40 1.39 3.89
CA ASP A 312 27.71 2.81 4.08
C ASP A 312 28.78 2.99 5.15
N HIS A 313 28.52 2.45 6.34
CA HIS A 313 29.42 2.47 7.48
C HIS A 313 29.11 1.33 8.44
N TYR A 314 29.88 1.22 9.53
CA TYR A 314 29.61 0.28 10.62
C TYR A 314 29.23 1.06 11.88
N GLU A 315 28.23 0.56 12.59
CA GLU A 315 27.84 1.09 13.90
C GLU A 315 28.18 0.12 15.02
N ARG A 316 28.58 0.67 16.18
CA ARG A 316 28.82 -0.08 17.41
C ARG A 316 27.58 -0.09 18.27
N LEU A 317 26.92 -1.23 18.36
CA LEU A 317 25.70 -1.39 19.13
C LEU A 317 26.02 -1.91 20.53
N ARG A 318 25.28 -1.40 21.51
CA ARG A 318 25.18 -2.03 22.83
C ARG A 318 24.13 -3.12 22.77
N PHE A 319 24.39 -4.20 23.51
CA PHE A 319 23.41 -5.23 23.79
C PHE A 319 23.39 -5.56 25.28
N SER A 320 22.20 -5.91 25.74
CA SER A 320 21.97 -6.55 27.03
C SER A 320 21.99 -8.06 26.86
N LEU A 321 22.55 -8.78 27.84
CA LEU A 321 22.49 -10.22 27.96
C LEU A 321 22.12 -10.60 29.39
N ALA A 322 20.97 -11.25 29.56
CA ALA A 322 20.57 -11.83 30.83
C ALA A 322 20.88 -13.35 30.83
N ILE A 323 21.75 -13.77 31.74
CA ILE A 323 22.16 -15.17 31.90
C ILE A 323 21.45 -15.77 33.12
N PRO A 324 20.63 -16.82 32.96
CA PRO A 324 19.96 -17.49 34.08
C PRO A 324 20.95 -18.07 35.09
N LYS A 325 20.58 -18.04 36.37
CA LYS A 325 21.33 -18.72 37.44
C LYS A 325 20.90 -20.18 37.66
N THR A 326 20.08 -20.72 36.76
CA THR A 326 19.71 -22.15 36.76
C THR A 326 20.87 -23.00 36.22
N ARG A 327 20.72 -24.32 36.27
CA ARG A 327 21.74 -25.23 35.70
C ARG A 327 21.77 -25.06 34.18
N MET A 328 22.89 -24.58 33.65
CA MET A 328 23.10 -24.47 32.20
C MET A 328 23.09 -25.86 31.53
N PRO A 329 22.33 -26.05 30.43
CA PRO A 329 22.40 -27.26 29.62
C PRO A 329 23.80 -27.49 29.03
N GLY A 330 24.08 -28.73 28.59
CA GLY A 330 25.38 -29.08 27.99
C GLY A 330 25.73 -28.24 26.75
N ASP A 331 24.73 -27.90 25.95
CA ASP A 331 24.88 -27.09 24.73
C ASP A 331 24.67 -25.58 24.98
N GLY A 332 24.61 -25.16 26.26
CA GLY A 332 24.30 -23.78 26.65
C GLY A 332 22.81 -23.51 26.84
N PHE A 333 22.47 -22.31 27.33
CA PHE A 333 21.07 -21.89 27.44
C PHE A 333 20.48 -21.61 26.05
N PRO A 334 19.21 -21.96 25.79
CA PRO A 334 18.48 -21.37 24.68
C PRO A 334 18.42 -19.85 24.86
N ILE A 335 18.52 -19.10 23.75
CA ILE A 335 18.51 -17.63 23.76
C ILE A 335 17.23 -17.11 23.09
N LEU A 336 16.55 -16.19 23.75
CA LEU A 336 15.50 -15.36 23.17
C LEU A 336 16.06 -13.96 22.87
N ILE A 337 15.93 -13.50 21.63
CA ILE A 337 16.25 -12.12 21.24
C ILE A 337 14.97 -11.30 21.32
N HIS A 338 14.97 -10.28 22.17
CA HIS A 338 13.87 -9.35 22.36
C HIS A 338 14.16 -8.06 21.60
N SER A 339 13.33 -7.76 20.61
CA SER A 339 13.31 -6.44 19.96
C SER A 339 12.34 -5.54 20.73
N HIS A 340 12.87 -4.49 21.38
CA HIS A 340 12.02 -3.54 22.08
C HIS A 340 11.19 -2.70 21.08
N GLY A 341 10.05 -2.18 21.53
CA GLY A 341 9.26 -1.21 20.77
C GLY A 341 9.71 0.23 20.98
N SER A 342 8.95 1.17 20.42
CA SER A 342 9.17 2.61 20.54
C SER A 342 9.32 3.08 21.99
N GLY A 343 10.22 4.04 22.19
CA GLY A 343 10.64 4.57 23.49
C GLY A 343 11.40 3.56 24.37
N GLY A 344 11.83 2.43 23.80
CA GLY A 344 12.66 1.42 24.45
C GLY A 344 14.16 1.62 24.21
N ASP A 345 14.96 0.67 24.68
CA ASP A 345 16.41 0.62 24.52
C ASP A 345 16.93 -0.79 24.85
N TYR A 346 18.25 -0.98 24.82
CA TYR A 346 18.87 -2.24 25.19
C TYR A 346 18.49 -2.74 26.60
N ARG A 347 18.16 -1.86 27.56
CA ARG A 347 17.76 -2.23 28.94
C ARG A 347 16.28 -2.58 29.08
N THR A 348 15.45 -2.28 28.09
CA THR A 348 14.00 -2.55 28.15
C THR A 348 13.68 -4.01 28.50
N LEU A 349 14.50 -4.95 28.04
CA LEU A 349 14.42 -6.38 28.39
C LEU A 349 14.53 -6.63 29.91
N ILE A 350 15.35 -5.85 30.60
CA ILE A 350 15.69 -5.97 32.02
C ILE A 350 14.65 -5.24 32.87
N ASP A 351 14.30 -4.02 32.48
CA ASP A 351 13.60 -3.07 33.36
C ASP A 351 12.09 -3.00 33.13
N ARG A 352 11.58 -3.31 31.92
CA ARG A 352 10.17 -3.11 31.57
C ARG A 352 9.29 -4.29 31.96
N GLY A 353 8.91 -4.34 33.25
CA GLY A 353 7.95 -5.30 33.80
C GLY A 353 6.51 -4.78 33.86
N PRO A 354 5.56 -5.57 34.43
CA PRO A 354 4.22 -5.09 34.76
C PRO A 354 4.26 -3.76 35.52
N ARG A 355 3.25 -2.89 35.33
CA ARG A 355 3.23 -1.56 35.95
C ARG A 355 3.44 -1.64 37.47
N GLY A 356 4.43 -0.89 37.97
CA GLY A 356 4.80 -0.86 39.39
C GLY A 356 5.84 -1.91 39.80
N SER A 357 6.29 -2.76 38.88
CA SER A 357 7.40 -3.69 39.13
C SER A 357 8.71 -2.93 39.35
N PRO A 358 9.58 -3.39 40.24
CA PRO A 358 10.91 -2.82 40.40
C PRO A 358 11.80 -3.15 39.19
N ALA A 359 12.92 -2.42 39.05
CA ALA A 359 13.95 -2.72 38.05
C ALA A 359 14.39 -4.19 38.11
N GLY A 360 14.80 -4.73 36.97
CA GLY A 360 15.16 -6.14 36.84
C GLY A 360 14.01 -7.15 36.87
N HIS A 361 12.74 -6.71 36.92
CA HIS A 361 11.56 -7.58 36.81
C HIS A 361 10.86 -7.46 35.44
N GLY A 362 11.63 -7.08 34.41
CA GLY A 362 11.23 -7.14 33.01
C GLY A 362 11.15 -8.57 32.48
N LEU A 363 11.07 -8.69 31.15
CA LEU A 363 10.93 -9.99 30.47
C LEU A 363 12.07 -10.96 30.80
N ALA A 364 13.31 -10.47 30.97
CA ALA A 364 14.46 -11.30 31.35
C ALA A 364 14.22 -12.11 32.64
N TRP A 365 13.53 -11.54 33.61
CA TRP A 365 13.24 -12.20 34.89
C TRP A 365 12.35 -13.44 34.72
N TYR A 366 11.32 -13.35 33.87
CA TYR A 366 10.43 -14.48 33.58
C TYR A 366 11.16 -15.58 32.81
N LEU A 367 11.99 -15.20 31.83
CA LEU A 367 12.77 -16.13 31.01
C LEU A 367 13.86 -16.85 31.82
N ALA A 368 14.53 -16.13 32.71
CA ALA A 368 15.57 -16.71 33.56
C ALA A 368 15.04 -17.84 34.45
N LYS A 369 13.82 -17.70 34.98
CA LYS A 369 13.18 -18.72 35.84
C LYS A 369 12.91 -20.04 35.12
N VAL A 370 12.78 -20.01 33.80
CA VAL A 370 12.59 -21.21 32.96
C VAL A 370 13.88 -21.62 32.23
N GLY A 371 15.02 -21.04 32.60
CA GLY A 371 16.33 -21.39 32.03
C GLY A 371 16.53 -20.92 30.58
N ILE A 372 15.91 -19.80 30.20
CA ILE A 372 16.12 -19.17 28.90
C ILE A 372 16.97 -17.91 29.11
N ALA A 373 18.13 -17.85 28.46
CA ALA A 373 18.90 -16.63 28.37
C ALA A 373 18.23 -15.66 27.40
N SER A 374 18.43 -14.37 27.59
CA SER A 374 17.78 -13.38 26.72
C SER A 374 18.70 -12.22 26.39
N ALA A 375 18.57 -11.70 25.17
CA ALA A 375 19.34 -10.57 24.70
C ALA A 375 18.43 -9.50 24.07
N SER A 376 18.88 -8.25 24.11
CA SER A 376 18.22 -7.09 23.49
C SER A 376 19.30 -6.09 23.07
N MET A 377 19.02 -5.23 22.11
CA MET A 377 19.98 -4.24 21.60
C MET A 377 19.29 -2.91 21.35
N ASP A 378 20.06 -1.84 21.17
CA ASP A 378 19.53 -0.54 20.75
C ASP A 378 19.04 -0.59 19.29
N ALA A 379 17.73 -0.42 19.08
CA ALA A 379 17.14 -0.27 17.75
C ALA A 379 17.55 1.06 17.08
N PRO A 380 17.36 1.24 15.75
CA PRO A 380 17.58 2.53 15.10
C PRO A 380 16.83 3.65 15.83
N HIS A 381 17.48 4.80 16.02
CA HIS A 381 16.95 5.96 16.77
C HIS A 381 16.63 5.72 18.25
N HIS A 382 17.23 4.72 18.88
CA HIS A 382 17.06 4.47 20.32
C HIS A 382 18.40 4.35 21.03
N GLY A 383 18.40 4.60 22.35
CA GLY A 383 19.60 4.51 23.18
C GLY A 383 20.72 5.41 22.69
N GLU A 384 21.91 4.86 22.46
CA GLU A 384 23.05 5.60 21.90
C GLU A 384 22.93 5.90 20.39
N ARG A 385 21.92 5.33 19.72
CA ARG A 385 21.66 5.50 18.27
C ARG A 385 20.65 6.60 17.98
N ASP A 386 20.18 7.30 19.01
CA ASP A 386 19.34 8.49 18.86
C ASP A 386 20.22 9.76 18.86
N PRO A 387 20.40 10.43 17.70
CA PRO A 387 21.23 11.63 17.61
C PRO A 387 20.65 12.84 18.38
N PHE A 388 19.38 12.78 18.77
CA PHE A 388 18.66 13.90 19.37
C PHE A 388 18.20 13.65 20.81
N PHE A 389 18.43 12.45 21.36
CA PHE A 389 17.97 12.03 22.69
C PHE A 389 16.49 12.37 22.93
N ILE A 390 15.66 12.15 21.93
CA ILE A 390 14.24 12.46 21.93
C ILE A 390 13.54 11.54 22.91
N ARG A 391 12.98 12.14 23.96
CA ARG A 391 12.19 11.41 24.97
C ARG A 391 10.69 11.45 24.72
N SER A 392 10.27 11.94 23.54
CA SER A 392 8.86 12.04 23.15
C SER A 392 8.54 10.97 22.10
N PRO A 393 7.64 10.03 22.38
CA PRO A 393 7.26 8.97 21.43
C PRO A 393 6.71 9.52 20.11
N ASP A 394 6.01 10.67 20.16
CA ASP A 394 5.44 11.31 18.97
C ASP A 394 6.52 11.88 18.06
N LEU A 395 7.55 12.50 18.63
CA LEU A 395 8.69 13.01 17.88
C LEU A 395 9.56 11.87 17.37
N GLU A 396 9.82 10.85 18.21
CA GLU A 396 10.54 9.64 17.84
C GLU A 396 9.92 8.97 16.60
N SER A 397 8.59 8.86 16.57
CA SER A 397 7.85 8.32 15.42
C SER A 397 8.10 9.13 14.14
N LEU A 398 8.14 10.47 14.22
CA LEU A 398 8.38 11.32 13.05
C LEU A 398 9.75 11.06 12.42
N PHE A 399 10.79 10.87 13.24
CA PHE A 399 12.15 10.58 12.76
C PHE A 399 12.31 9.13 12.32
N PHE A 400 11.61 8.19 12.96
CA PHE A 400 11.66 6.79 12.57
C PHE A 400 10.98 6.53 11.20
N PHE A 401 9.83 7.16 10.93
CA PHE A 401 9.09 6.93 9.69
C PHE A 401 9.57 7.76 8.49
N ASN A 402 10.44 8.75 8.68
CA ASN A 402 10.99 9.58 7.61
C ASN A 402 9.94 10.17 6.64
N ALA A 403 8.75 10.54 7.13
CA ALA A 403 7.63 10.97 6.28
C ALA A 403 7.91 12.23 5.41
N LEU A 404 9.00 12.96 5.69
CA LEU A 404 9.47 14.12 4.92
C LEU A 404 10.59 13.80 3.91
N ASN A 405 11.09 12.56 3.93
CA ASN A 405 12.11 12.01 3.05
C ASN A 405 11.66 10.63 2.51
N PRO A 406 10.83 10.60 1.45
CA PRO A 406 10.26 9.37 0.92
C PRO A 406 11.28 8.27 0.54
N PRO A 407 12.47 8.57 -0.01
CA PRO A 407 13.52 7.57 -0.18
C PRO A 407 13.90 6.81 1.10
N ALA A 408 14.08 7.53 2.23
CA ALA A 408 14.39 6.93 3.54
C ALA A 408 13.18 6.32 4.26
N MET A 409 11.97 6.64 3.81
CA MET A 409 10.75 6.00 4.30
C MET A 409 10.51 4.65 3.61
N ARG A 410 10.96 4.53 2.35
CA ARG A 410 10.84 3.33 1.53
C ARG A 410 11.85 2.26 1.97
N ASP A 411 13.11 2.66 2.17
CA ASP A 411 14.26 1.80 2.50
C ASP A 411 14.57 1.82 3.99
#